data_AF-A0A7L3WXV9-F1
#
_entry.id   AF-A0A7L3WXV9-F1
#
_cell.length_a   1.000
_cell.length_b   1.000
_cell.length_c   1.000
_cell.angle_alpha   90.00
_cell.angle_beta   90.00
_cell.angle_gamma   90.00
#
_symmetry.space_group_name_H-M   'P 1'
#
loop_
_entity.id
_entity.type
_entity.pdbx_description
1 polymer ?
#
loop_
_entity_poly.entity_id
_entity_poly.type
_entity_poly.pdbx_seq_one_letter_code
_entity_poly.pdbx_strand_id
1 'polypeptide(L)'
;ASPGYCWPFQGSQSEVLIRLPTQIEPTAVTILHPSKISSQLGTASSAPRDFTVSVSLCRGTGGWNLAVGLDEKGKDRTLLGTFTYVMQKEPTQTFLLENGIPRAFRFLKLVIQSNWGKPGYTCIYRVQVYGKAVGTNALTETHM
;
A
#
# COMPACT_ATOMS: atom_id res chain seq x y z
N ALA A 1 -9.14 -3.11 14.58
CA ALA A 1 -7.72 -2.89 14.88
C ALA A 1 -7.60 -2.41 16.32
N SER A 2 -6.73 -3.05 17.12
CA SER A 2 -6.47 -2.65 18.50
C SER A 2 -5.27 -1.71 18.54
N PRO A 3 -5.29 -0.61 19.32
CA PRO A 3 -4.14 0.30 19.43
C PRO A 3 -2.84 -0.45 19.75
N GLY A 4 -1.75 -0.13 19.03
CA GLY A 4 -0.42 -0.72 19.23
C GLY A 4 -0.06 -1.90 18.33
N TYR A 5 -1.02 -2.50 17.61
CA TYR A 5 -0.80 -3.58 16.65
C TYR A 5 -0.64 -3.05 15.21
N CYS A 6 0.19 -2.02 15.02
CA CYS A 6 0.53 -1.48 13.69
C CYS A 6 1.92 -1.93 13.24
N TRP A 7 2.20 -1.76 11.95
CA TRP A 7 3.55 -1.79 11.40
C TRP A 7 4.15 -0.37 11.51
N PRO A 8 5.13 -0.14 12.40
CA PRO A 8 5.80 1.14 12.50
C PRO A 8 6.93 1.24 11.49
N PHE A 9 6.88 2.26 10.64
CA PHE A 9 7.95 2.66 9.74
C PHE A 9 8.69 3.85 10.35
N GLN A 10 10.02 3.80 10.33
CA GLN A 10 10.84 4.89 10.86
C GLN A 10 10.64 6.16 10.02
N GLY A 11 10.37 7.28 10.68
CA GLY A 11 10.13 8.58 10.06
C GLY A 11 8.75 8.75 9.43
N SER A 12 8.60 9.84 8.69
CA SER A 12 7.38 10.19 7.95
C SER A 12 7.43 9.78 6.47
N GLN A 13 8.57 9.26 6.01
CA GLN A 13 8.81 8.82 4.65
C GLN A 13 9.32 7.39 4.67
N SER A 14 8.67 6.49 3.93
CA SER A 14 9.05 5.09 3.88
C SER A 14 8.46 4.42 2.65
N GLU A 15 8.95 3.24 2.31
CA GLU A 15 8.38 2.41 1.27
C GLU A 15 8.12 0.99 1.74
N VAL A 16 7.05 0.40 1.21
CA VAL A 16 6.64 -0.97 1.50
C VAL A 16 6.39 -1.67 0.18
N LEU A 17 7.05 -2.82 -0.01
CA LEU A 17 6.78 -3.71 -1.13
C LEU A 17 5.88 -4.86 -0.68
N ILE A 18 4.69 -4.95 -1.27
CA ILE A 18 3.68 -5.93 -0.94
C ILE A 18 3.66 -6.98 -2.06
N ARG A 19 4.02 -8.22 -1.72
CA ARG A 19 3.85 -9.38 -2.62
C ARG A 19 2.44 -9.94 -2.43
N LEU A 20 1.67 -9.92 -3.51
CA LEU A 20 0.32 -10.45 -3.56
C LEU A 20 0.32 -11.98 -3.71
N PRO A 21 -0.68 -12.68 -3.14
CA PRO A 21 -0.77 -14.14 -3.22
C PRO A 21 -0.88 -14.61 -4.68
N THR A 22 -1.65 -13.90 -5.49
CA THR A 22 -1.82 -14.11 -6.93
C THR A 22 -1.55 -12.84 -7.72
N GLN A 23 -1.43 -12.97 -9.05
CA GLN A 23 -1.39 -11.82 -9.96
C GLN A 23 -2.79 -11.24 -10.12
N ILE A 24 -2.90 -9.92 -9.94
CA ILE A 24 -4.16 -9.19 -10.10
C ILE A 24 -3.96 -7.97 -11.00
N GLU A 25 -5.02 -7.56 -11.70
CA GLU A 25 -5.17 -6.19 -12.22
C GLU A 25 -5.68 -5.32 -11.06
N PRO A 26 -4.82 -4.51 -10.40
CA PRO A 26 -5.19 -3.82 -9.18
C PRO A 26 -6.21 -2.71 -9.47
N THR A 27 -7.28 -2.62 -8.68
CA THR A 27 -8.36 -1.65 -8.87
C THR A 27 -8.49 -0.67 -7.71
N ALA A 28 -8.13 -1.08 -6.49
CA ALA A 28 -8.19 -0.23 -5.32
C ALA A 28 -7.21 -0.68 -4.24
N VAL A 29 -6.84 0.24 -3.35
CA VAL A 29 -6.24 -0.08 -2.05
C VAL A 29 -7.10 0.47 -0.94
N THR A 30 -7.18 -0.25 0.18
CA THR A 30 -7.79 0.24 1.41
C THR A 30 -6.73 0.34 2.49
N ILE A 31 -6.67 1.48 3.16
CA ILE A 31 -5.85 1.72 4.34
C ILE A 31 -6.78 1.81 5.55
N LEU A 32 -6.43 1.07 6.60
CA LEU A 32 -7.07 1.19 7.90
C LEU A 32 -6.10 1.85 8.88
N HIS A 33 -6.60 2.85 9.60
CA HIS A 33 -5.95 3.43 10.77
C HIS A 33 -6.99 3.82 11.83
N PRO A 34 -6.83 3.44 13.11
CA PRO A 34 -7.79 3.78 14.15
C PRO A 34 -8.00 5.30 14.25
N SER A 35 -9.26 5.70 14.49
CA SER A 35 -9.64 7.10 14.63
C SER A 35 -9.12 7.71 15.93
N LYS A 36 -9.13 9.05 15.97
CA LYS A 36 -8.75 9.83 17.16
C LYS A 36 -9.54 9.45 18.41
N ILE A 37 -10.83 9.14 18.26
CA ILE A 37 -11.74 8.79 19.37
C ILE A 37 -11.33 7.44 19.99
N SER A 38 -10.86 6.50 19.18
CA SER A 38 -10.38 5.20 19.64
C SER A 38 -8.90 5.19 20.01
N SER A 39 -8.14 6.23 19.67
CA SER A 39 -6.71 6.31 19.94
C SER A 39 -6.42 7.03 21.26
N GLN A 40 -5.96 6.31 22.28
CA GLN A 40 -5.30 6.93 23.41
C GLN A 40 -3.94 7.50 22.96
N LEU A 41 -3.54 8.68 23.45
CA LEU A 41 -2.19 9.27 23.28
C LEU A 41 -1.78 9.75 21.86
N GLY A 42 -2.72 10.31 21.07
CA GLY A 42 -2.33 11.00 19.83
C GLY A 42 -1.63 10.10 18.81
N THR A 43 -1.87 8.78 18.88
CA THR A 43 -1.39 7.81 17.88
C THR A 43 -2.11 7.97 16.55
N ALA A 44 -3.25 8.66 16.49
CA ALA A 44 -3.86 9.05 15.22
C ALA A 44 -2.90 9.85 14.32
N SER A 45 -2.05 10.73 14.86
CA SER A 45 -1.11 11.52 14.05
C SER A 45 -0.01 10.69 13.38
N SER A 46 0.17 9.43 13.78
CA SER A 46 1.09 8.51 13.10
C SER A 46 0.51 7.89 11.83
N ALA A 47 -0.76 8.17 11.50
CA ALA A 47 -1.34 7.69 10.26
C ALA A 47 -0.55 8.22 9.05
N PRO A 48 -0.43 7.42 7.96
CA PRO A 48 0.07 7.95 6.71
C PRO A 48 -0.81 9.13 6.28
N ARG A 49 -0.20 10.14 5.64
CA ARG A 49 -0.92 11.26 5.06
C ARG A 49 -0.86 11.15 3.56
N ASP A 50 0.23 11.63 2.94
CA ASP A 50 0.40 11.59 1.49
C ASP A 50 1.17 10.32 1.11
N PHE A 51 0.68 9.59 0.11
CA PHE A 51 1.30 8.36 -0.35
C PHE A 51 1.05 8.12 -1.83
N THR A 52 1.89 7.26 -2.42
CA THR A 52 1.73 6.79 -3.80
C THR A 52 1.64 5.29 -3.85
N VAL A 53 0.90 4.79 -4.84
CA VAL A 53 0.79 3.37 -5.14
C VAL A 53 1.36 3.15 -6.53
N SER A 54 2.29 2.21 -6.65
CA SER A 54 2.85 1.81 -7.93
C SER A 54 2.98 0.30 -8.02
N VAL A 55 3.11 -0.22 -9.24
CA VAL A 55 3.40 -1.62 -9.52
C VAL A 55 4.70 -1.72 -10.29
N SER A 56 5.40 -2.85 -10.13
CA SER A 56 6.55 -3.19 -10.96
C SER A 56 6.35 -4.57 -11.56
N LEU A 57 6.74 -4.79 -12.82
CA LEU A 57 6.98 -6.17 -13.22
C LEU A 57 8.24 -6.63 -12.48
N CYS A 58 8.28 -7.91 -12.16
CA CYS A 58 9.52 -8.56 -11.76
C CYS A 58 10.00 -9.34 -12.98
N ARG A 59 10.93 -8.75 -13.74
CA ARG A 59 11.67 -9.50 -14.75
C ARG A 59 12.73 -10.34 -14.04
N GLY A 60 12.36 -11.57 -13.66
CA GLY A 60 13.30 -12.51 -13.09
C GLY A 60 14.17 -13.15 -14.18
N THR A 61 15.45 -12.80 -14.24
CA THR A 61 16.47 -13.71 -14.77
C THR A 61 16.75 -14.74 -13.68
N GLY A 62 16.04 -15.88 -13.71
CA GLY A 62 16.24 -17.06 -12.85
C GLY A 62 17.04 -16.87 -11.55
N GLY A 63 16.38 -16.50 -10.46
CA GLY A 63 16.99 -16.36 -9.13
C GLY A 63 16.23 -15.34 -8.26
N TRP A 64 16.30 -15.47 -6.93
CA TRP A 64 15.66 -14.57 -5.95
C TRP A 64 16.21 -13.12 -5.95
N ASN A 65 17.04 -12.76 -6.93
CA ASN A 65 17.54 -11.41 -7.13
C ASN A 65 16.41 -10.54 -7.67
N LEU A 66 15.59 -10.04 -6.74
CA LEU A 66 14.55 -9.06 -6.97
C LEU A 66 15.21 -7.72 -7.31
N ALA A 67 15.54 -7.51 -8.59
CA ALA A 67 15.85 -6.18 -9.09
C ALA A 67 14.55 -5.36 -9.09
N VAL A 68 14.27 -4.68 -7.97
CA VAL A 68 13.26 -3.61 -7.93
C VAL A 68 13.87 -2.46 -8.71
N GLY A 69 13.56 -2.38 -10.01
CA GLY A 69 14.16 -1.41 -10.93
C GLY A 69 14.02 0.00 -10.40
N LEU A 70 15.15 0.57 -9.97
CA LEU A 70 15.34 2.00 -9.82
C LEU A 70 15.45 2.58 -11.23
N ASP A 71 14.60 3.55 -11.48
CA ASP A 71 14.41 4.25 -12.73
C ASP A 71 15.62 5.13 -13.04
N GLU A 72 16.24 4.92 -14.21
CA GLU A 72 16.77 6.02 -15.04
C GLU A 72 16.60 5.75 -16.55
N LYS A 73 16.62 4.51 -17.06
CA LYS A 73 16.45 4.22 -18.51
C LYS A 73 15.82 2.85 -18.84
N GLY A 74 14.63 2.51 -18.32
CA GLY A 74 14.06 1.18 -18.63
C GLY A 74 12.75 0.72 -17.97
N LYS A 75 11.73 1.58 -17.92
CA LYS A 75 10.27 1.29 -17.87
C LYS A 75 9.82 -0.05 -17.25
N ASP A 76 9.92 -0.20 -15.92
CA ASP A 76 9.23 -1.30 -15.20
C ASP A 76 8.32 -0.86 -14.05
N ARG A 77 8.39 0.39 -13.57
CA ARG A 77 7.46 0.92 -12.55
C ARG A 77 6.30 1.69 -13.21
N THR A 78 5.07 1.37 -12.83
CA THR A 78 3.87 2.12 -13.22
C THR A 78 3.24 2.74 -11.97
N LEU A 79 3.08 4.06 -11.95
CA LEU A 79 2.29 4.76 -10.94
C LEU A 79 0.80 4.47 -11.16
N LEU A 80 0.11 4.01 -10.11
CA LEU A 80 -1.32 3.74 -10.11
C LEU A 80 -2.13 4.80 -9.36
N GLY A 81 -1.46 5.75 -8.71
CA GLY A 81 -2.09 6.92 -8.13
C GLY A 81 -1.30 7.54 -6.99
N THR A 82 -1.70 8.77 -6.67
CA THR A 82 -1.22 9.57 -5.54
C THR A 82 -2.43 9.96 -4.71
N PHE A 83 -2.35 9.74 -3.39
CA PHE A 83 -3.50 9.82 -2.51
C PHE A 83 -3.14 10.49 -1.18
N THR A 84 -4.15 11.01 -0.50
CA THR A 84 -4.04 11.52 0.87
C THR A 84 -5.05 10.80 1.76
N TYR A 85 -4.57 10.12 2.81
CA TYR A 85 -5.41 9.56 3.86
C TYR A 85 -5.84 10.68 4.83
N VAL A 86 -7.15 10.87 5.03
CA VAL A 86 -7.69 12.00 5.79
C VAL A 86 -8.14 11.55 7.18
N MET A 87 -7.39 11.87 8.25
CA MET A 87 -7.71 11.38 9.60
C MET A 87 -9.09 11.79 10.14
N GLN A 88 -9.69 12.86 9.61
CA GLN A 88 -11.01 13.34 10.01
C GLN A 88 -12.16 12.56 9.37
N LYS A 89 -11.88 11.72 8.37
CA LYS A 89 -12.85 10.79 7.77
C LYS A 89 -12.86 9.47 8.52
N GLU A 90 -13.55 8.47 7.95
CA GLU A 90 -13.61 7.12 8.47
C GLU A 90 -12.22 6.48 8.67
N PRO A 91 -12.04 5.61 9.70
CA PRO A 91 -10.81 4.85 9.93
C PRO A 91 -10.33 4.03 8.74
N THR A 92 -11.28 3.57 7.92
CA THR A 92 -11.05 2.72 6.76
C THR A 92 -11.32 3.54 5.51
N GLN A 93 -10.30 3.77 4.70
CA GLN A 93 -10.40 4.58 3.48
C GLN A 93 -9.93 3.78 2.28
N THR A 94 -10.77 3.76 1.24
CA THR A 94 -10.53 3.08 -0.02
C THR A 94 -10.17 4.08 -1.11
N PHE A 95 -9.11 3.80 -1.84
CA PHE A 95 -8.53 4.64 -2.88
C PHE A 95 -8.57 3.88 -4.21
N LEU A 96 -9.28 4.43 -5.18
CA LEU A 96 -9.38 3.85 -6.52
C LEU A 96 -8.08 4.10 -7.28
N LEU A 97 -7.54 3.03 -7.86
CA LEU A 97 -6.31 3.09 -8.64
C LEU A 97 -6.63 3.46 -10.09
N GLU A 98 -5.71 4.19 -10.72
CA GLU A 98 -5.79 4.51 -12.15
C GLU A 98 -5.58 3.23 -12.96
N ASN A 99 -6.67 2.72 -13.54
CA ASN A 99 -6.69 1.53 -14.37
C ASN A 99 -6.29 1.88 -15.81
N GLY A 100 -5.01 2.19 -16.02
CA GLY A 100 -4.47 2.49 -17.35
C GLY A 100 -3.84 1.29 -18.06
N ILE A 101 -3.61 0.18 -17.35
CA ILE A 101 -2.85 -0.96 -17.86
C ILE A 101 -3.63 -2.26 -17.66
N PRO A 102 -4.11 -2.92 -18.74
CA PRO A 102 -4.74 -4.24 -18.68
C PRO A 102 -3.66 -5.33 -18.51
N ARG A 103 -2.93 -5.27 -17.39
CA ARG A 103 -1.88 -6.23 -17.03
C ARG A 103 -1.99 -6.56 -15.56
N ALA A 104 -1.68 -7.81 -15.24
CA ALA A 104 -1.67 -8.29 -13.88
C ALA A 104 -0.29 -8.18 -13.25
N PHE A 105 -0.27 -7.79 -11.98
CA PHE A 105 0.93 -7.58 -11.20
C PHE A 105 0.86 -8.41 -9.93
N ARG A 106 2.03 -8.88 -9.47
CA ARG A 106 2.17 -9.60 -8.20
C ARG A 106 2.76 -8.73 -7.10
N PHE A 107 3.33 -7.58 -7.44
CA PHE A 107 4.01 -6.70 -6.50
C PHE A 107 3.45 -5.29 -6.59
N LEU A 108 3.06 -4.76 -5.44
CA LEU A 108 2.58 -3.41 -5.27
C LEU A 108 3.53 -2.68 -4.31
N LYS A 109 4.02 -1.51 -4.71
CA LYS A 109 4.84 -0.65 -3.88
C LYS A 109 3.97 0.50 -3.37
N LEU A 110 3.86 0.60 -2.04
CA LEU A 110 3.26 1.72 -1.32
C LEU A 110 4.39 2.63 -0.82
N VAL A 111 4.43 3.88 -1.26
CA VAL A 111 5.42 4.86 -0.80
C VAL A 111 4.72 5.92 0.03
N ILE A 112 5.04 5.97 1.32
CA ILE A 112 4.59 6.99 2.26
C ILE A 112 5.50 8.21 2.07
N GLN A 113 4.91 9.37 1.82
CA GLN A 113 5.61 10.64 1.62
C GLN A 113 5.53 11.54 2.85
N SER A 114 4.47 11.39 3.65
CA SER A 114 4.26 12.17 4.87
C SER A 114 3.35 11.41 5.86
N ASN A 115 3.34 11.85 7.11
CA ASN A 115 2.36 11.48 8.11
C ASN A 115 1.68 12.74 8.67
N TRP A 116 0.80 12.57 9.65
CA TRP A 116 0.04 13.67 10.24
C TRP A 116 0.74 14.39 11.40
N GLY A 117 2.07 14.44 11.38
CA GLY A 117 2.89 15.20 12.32
C GLY A 117 3.42 14.38 13.50
N LYS A 118 3.39 13.05 13.43
CA LYS A 118 4.06 12.21 14.43
C LYS A 118 5.56 12.20 14.18
N PRO A 119 6.40 12.64 15.14
CA PRO A 119 7.83 12.51 15.00
C PRO A 119 8.26 11.04 15.15
N GLY A 120 9.31 10.66 14.43
CA GLY A 120 10.00 9.38 14.60
C GLY A 120 9.38 8.18 13.88
N TYR A 121 8.06 8.14 13.65
CA TYR A 121 7.44 7.00 12.94
C TYR A 121 6.10 7.29 12.27
N THR A 122 5.75 6.44 11.31
CA THR A 122 4.42 6.31 10.69
C THR A 122 3.90 4.90 10.93
N CYS A 123 2.64 4.75 11.30
CA CYS A 123 2.04 3.45 11.55
C CYS A 123 0.95 3.13 10.53
N ILE A 124 1.01 1.93 9.96
CA ILE A 124 -0.07 1.38 9.13
C ILE A 124 -0.64 0.16 9.86
N TYR A 125 -1.95 0.10 10.04
CA TYR A 125 -2.60 -1.05 10.70
C TYR A 125 -3.03 -2.12 9.71
N ARG A 126 -3.54 -1.72 8.54
CA ARG A 126 -3.92 -2.67 7.50
C ARG A 126 -3.80 -2.02 6.13
N VAL A 127 -3.30 -2.79 5.18
CA VAL A 127 -3.43 -2.52 3.75
C VAL A 127 -4.17 -3.68 3.13
N GLN A 128 -5.27 -3.40 2.44
CA GLN A 128 -5.98 -4.37 1.61
C GLN A 128 -5.83 -3.94 0.16
N VAL A 129 -5.52 -4.89 -0.72
CA VAL A 129 -5.37 -4.64 -2.15
C VAL A 129 -6.47 -5.39 -2.87
N TYR A 130 -7.19 -4.67 -3.73
CA TYR A 130 -8.28 -5.20 -4.53
C TYR A 130 -7.87 -5.21 -6.00
N GLY A 131 -8.37 -6.20 -6.73
CA GLY A 131 -8.12 -6.31 -8.15
C GLY A 131 -8.71 -7.58 -8.74
N LYS A 132 -8.77 -7.63 -10.08
CA LYS A 132 -9.23 -8.81 -10.80
C LYS A 132 -8.09 -9.82 -10.88
N ALA A 133 -8.26 -10.99 -10.28
CA ALA A 133 -7.28 -12.07 -10.41
C ALA A 133 -7.21 -12.59 -11.85
N VAL A 134 -5.98 -12.81 -12.34
CA VAL A 134 -5.77 -13.49 -13.61
C VAL A 134 -5.63 -14.98 -13.35
N GLY A 135 -6.72 -15.71 -13.57
CA GLY A 135 -6.75 -17.17 -13.68
C GLY A 135 -6.54 -17.95 -12.39
N THR A 136 -7.60 -18.12 -11.60
CA THR A 136 -8.08 -19.44 -11.14
C THR A 136 -9.57 -19.31 -10.85
N ASN A 137 -10.39 -20.25 -11.34
CA ASN A 137 -11.74 -20.46 -10.83
C ASN A 137 -11.66 -20.86 -9.36
N ALA A 138 -11.55 -19.89 -8.45
CA ALA A 138 -11.68 -20.08 -7.02
C ALA A 138 -11.90 -18.72 -6.35
N LEU A 139 -13.13 -18.49 -5.90
CA LEU A 139 -13.46 -17.46 -4.92
C LEU A 139 -12.58 -17.68 -3.69
N THR A 140 -11.60 -16.81 -3.45
CA THR A 140 -10.82 -16.83 -2.21
C THR A 140 -10.81 -15.43 -1.62
N GLU A 141 -11.77 -15.20 -0.71
CA GLU A 141 -11.66 -14.18 0.32
C GLU A 141 -10.43 -14.50 1.16
N THR A 142 -9.43 -13.62 1.16
CA THR A 142 -8.33 -13.69 2.12
C THR A 142 -8.37 -12.46 2.99
N HIS A 143 -8.77 -12.65 4.25
CA HIS A 143 -8.63 -11.67 5.31
C HIS A 143 -7.25 -11.87 5.96
N MET A 144 -6.36 -10.87 5.84
CA MET A 144 -5.21 -10.68 6.74
C MET A 144 -5.48 -9.51 7.67
#